data_AF-A0A9P4GGK9-F1
#
_entry.id   AF-A0A9P4GGK9-F1
#
_cell.length_a   1.000
_cell.length_b   1.000
_cell.length_c   1.000
_cell.angle_alpha   90.00
_cell.angle_beta   90.00
_cell.angle_gamma   90.00
#
_symmetry.space_group_name_H-M   'P 1'
#
loop_
_entity.id
_entity.type
_entity.pdbx_description
1 polymer ?
#
loop_
_entity_poly.entity_id
_entity_poly.type
_entity_poly.pdbx_seq_one_letter_code
_entity_poly.pdbx_strand_id
1 'polypeptide(L)'
;MKRKPPGSPVGGGGPCKKVRPSVRAVDQSAHATTPGVDHPVLRRLYPQLLTLRHYLLSQLPTSSKSRRRRISQLGQATPAQDASSTHPADVQLGQLLDSALVGAFSKTSTGCEEQAAKERDQDVDLFTQQRSQGTAGGTFKPGYFLQSEIVDFVIWRLFRRLTSHKPSHLLCHGFQRSANTPRTPAMHADTASNIPGLLACHANSSVHALKRPLWCRLHALLGQGGDRIMMEMLLECSIFLPVETGSGNYYQLSGVPVSEWKAERASKPI
;
A
#
# COMPACT_ATOMS: atom_id res chain seq x y z
N MET A 1 70.49 37.63 35.48
CA MET A 1 70.34 36.40 34.66
C MET A 1 71.02 36.57 33.30
N LYS A 2 71.31 35.48 32.55
CA LYS A 2 72.13 35.40 31.32
C LYS A 2 71.33 34.60 30.25
N ARG A 3 71.55 34.67 28.92
CA ARG A 3 72.57 35.33 28.06
C ARG A 3 72.00 35.60 26.63
N LYS A 4 72.74 36.38 25.83
CA LYS A 4 72.75 36.54 24.33
C LYS A 4 72.81 35.18 23.52
N PRO A 5 72.70 35.13 22.16
CA PRO A 5 71.73 35.75 21.21
C PRO A 5 71.36 34.78 20.00
N PRO A 6 71.37 35.10 18.65
CA PRO A 6 70.35 34.57 17.71
C PRO A 6 70.86 33.60 16.60
N GLY A 7 69.95 33.11 15.73
CA GLY A 7 70.31 32.53 14.42
C GLY A 7 69.17 31.85 13.64
N SER A 8 68.86 32.35 12.45
CA SER A 8 68.33 31.58 11.30
C SER A 8 69.53 31.00 10.50
N PRO A 9 69.41 30.23 9.38
CA PRO A 9 68.23 29.82 8.59
C PRO A 9 68.28 28.33 8.08
N VAL A 10 67.63 28.05 6.93
CA VAL A 10 67.83 26.94 5.95
C VAL A 10 66.88 25.74 6.03
N GLY A 11 66.31 25.40 4.85
CA GLY A 11 65.73 24.10 4.51
C GLY A 11 64.21 24.01 4.66
N GLY A 12 63.42 23.79 3.61
CA GLY A 12 63.73 23.66 2.19
C GLY A 12 62.54 23.02 1.44
N GLY A 13 62.41 23.28 0.14
CA GLY A 13 61.56 22.51 -0.78
C GLY A 13 60.03 22.55 -0.55
N GLY A 14 59.30 23.09 -1.53
CA GLY A 14 58.03 22.46 -1.93
C GLY A 14 58.27 21.13 -2.66
N PRO A 15 57.30 20.58 -3.43
CA PRO A 15 56.00 21.15 -3.75
C PRO A 15 54.88 20.07 -3.79
N CYS A 16 53.97 20.19 -4.76
CA CYS A 16 53.08 19.13 -5.29
C CYS A 16 51.77 18.83 -4.55
N LYS A 17 50.74 19.58 -4.99
CA LYS A 17 49.36 19.11 -5.16
C LYS A 17 49.34 17.65 -5.66
N LYS A 18 48.95 16.69 -4.83
CA LYS A 18 48.65 15.32 -5.27
C LYS A 18 47.15 15.20 -5.53
N VAL A 19 46.78 15.34 -6.80
CA VAL A 19 45.47 14.92 -7.32
C VAL A 19 45.32 13.43 -7.02
N ARG A 20 44.31 13.04 -6.21
CA ARG A 20 44.00 11.62 -6.01
C ARG A 20 43.24 11.10 -7.24
N PRO A 21 43.56 9.88 -7.74
CA PRO A 21 42.88 9.34 -8.91
C PRO A 21 41.42 9.03 -8.60
N SER A 22 40.53 9.37 -9.54
CA SER A 22 39.16 8.87 -9.56
C SER A 22 39.20 7.36 -9.89
N VAL A 23 39.13 6.52 -8.85
CA VAL A 23 38.84 5.09 -9.04
C VAL A 23 37.33 4.96 -9.09
N ARG A 24 36.83 4.63 -10.28
CA ARG A 24 35.40 4.43 -10.57
C ARG A 24 34.78 3.52 -9.52
N ALA A 25 33.79 4.03 -8.79
CA ALA A 25 32.82 3.19 -8.11
C ALA A 25 32.05 2.45 -9.21
N VAL A 26 32.39 1.19 -9.43
CA VAL A 26 31.58 0.31 -10.27
C VAL A 26 30.36 -0.03 -9.44
N ASP A 27 29.21 0.53 -9.83
CA ASP A 27 27.90 0.17 -9.28
C ASP A 27 27.59 -1.30 -9.57
N GLN A 28 28.16 -2.19 -8.76
CA GLN A 28 27.59 -3.51 -8.55
C GLN A 28 26.34 -3.30 -7.71
N SER A 29 25.28 -2.88 -8.40
CA SER A 29 23.92 -2.83 -7.88
C SER A 29 23.61 -4.19 -7.28
N ALA A 30 23.63 -4.26 -5.96
CA ALA A 30 23.32 -5.47 -5.24
C ALA A 30 21.86 -5.80 -5.57
N HIS A 31 21.67 -6.82 -6.42
CA HIS A 31 20.45 -7.61 -6.44
C HIS A 31 20.30 -8.23 -5.05
N ALA A 32 19.76 -7.44 -4.12
CA ALA A 32 19.27 -7.93 -2.85
C ALA A 32 18.15 -8.91 -3.19
N THR A 33 18.47 -10.19 -3.14
CA THR A 33 17.52 -11.29 -3.30
C THR A 33 16.38 -11.03 -2.34
N THR A 34 15.24 -10.58 -2.85
CA THR A 34 14.02 -10.55 -2.08
C THR A 34 13.77 -11.97 -1.59
N PRO A 35 13.45 -12.20 -0.30
CA PRO A 35 12.98 -13.49 0.17
C PRO A 35 11.59 -13.69 -0.45
N GLY A 36 11.58 -14.13 -1.71
CA GLY A 36 10.38 -14.26 -2.50
C GLY A 36 9.53 -15.33 -1.85
N VAL A 37 8.32 -14.95 -1.41
CA VAL A 37 7.38 -15.92 -0.87
C VAL A 37 7.09 -16.97 -1.94
N ASP A 38 7.29 -18.25 -1.61
CA ASP A 38 7.05 -19.34 -2.54
C ASP A 38 5.66 -19.92 -2.34
N HIS A 39 4.74 -19.51 -3.21
CA HIS A 39 3.41 -20.08 -3.28
C HIS A 39 3.18 -20.57 -4.72
N PRO A 40 3.01 -21.90 -4.95
CA PRO A 40 3.12 -22.50 -6.27
C PRO A 40 2.04 -22.05 -7.26
N VAL A 41 0.83 -21.76 -6.77
CA VAL A 41 -0.28 -21.21 -7.58
C VAL A 41 -0.15 -19.69 -7.78
N LEU A 42 -0.09 -18.90 -6.70
CA LEU A 42 -0.08 -17.44 -6.78
C LEU A 42 1.10 -16.87 -7.61
N ARG A 43 2.29 -17.48 -7.56
CA ARG A 43 3.43 -17.08 -8.42
C ARG A 43 3.18 -17.23 -9.92
N ARG A 44 2.23 -18.09 -10.33
CA ARG A 44 1.85 -18.24 -11.75
C ARG A 44 0.81 -17.21 -12.20
N LEU A 45 0.06 -16.65 -11.25
CA LEU A 45 -1.01 -15.69 -11.51
C LEU A 45 -0.52 -14.24 -11.42
N TYR A 46 0.40 -13.97 -10.49
CA TYR A 46 0.93 -12.63 -10.20
C TYR A 46 2.43 -12.56 -10.50
N PRO A 47 2.88 -11.71 -11.43
CA PRO A 47 4.30 -11.51 -11.74
C PRO A 47 5.14 -11.04 -10.54
N GLN A 48 4.51 -10.35 -9.59
CA GLN A 48 5.13 -9.98 -8.32
C GLN A 48 4.29 -10.52 -7.17
N LEU A 49 4.89 -11.35 -6.32
CA LEU A 49 4.28 -11.85 -5.10
C LEU A 49 5.19 -11.50 -3.91
N LEU A 50 4.71 -10.60 -3.05
CA LEU A 50 5.47 -10.04 -1.93
C LEU A 50 4.70 -10.24 -0.63
N THR A 51 5.37 -10.27 0.53
CA THR A 51 4.65 -10.02 1.80
C THR A 51 4.18 -8.57 1.82
N LEU A 52 3.12 -8.27 2.59
CA LEU A 52 2.64 -6.90 2.81
C LEU A 52 3.73 -5.95 3.33
N ARG A 53 4.67 -6.41 4.19
CA ARG A 53 5.84 -5.62 4.64
C ARG A 53 6.69 -5.15 3.47
N HIS A 54 7.13 -6.08 2.62
CA HIS A 54 7.96 -5.80 1.45
C HIS A 54 7.24 -4.88 0.43
N TYR A 55 5.95 -5.10 0.17
CA TYR A 55 5.16 -4.24 -0.71
C TYR A 55 5.07 -2.80 -0.18
N LEU A 56 4.74 -2.60 1.10
CA LEU A 56 4.64 -1.25 1.67
C LEU A 56 6.00 -0.54 1.75
N LEU A 57 7.08 -1.29 1.97
CA LEU A 57 8.44 -0.75 1.91
C LEU A 57 8.86 -0.36 0.48
N SER A 58 8.34 -0.98 -0.58
CA SER A 58 8.60 -0.58 -1.96
C SER A 58 7.75 0.61 -2.42
N GLN A 59 6.52 0.78 -1.91
CA GLN A 59 5.71 1.98 -2.18
C GLN A 59 6.19 3.24 -1.43
N LEU A 60 6.91 3.09 -0.30
CA LEU A 60 7.40 4.25 0.46
C LEU A 60 8.66 4.88 -0.18
N PRO A 61 8.67 6.22 -0.42
CA PRO A 61 9.85 6.93 -0.93
C PRO A 61 11.10 6.68 -0.08
N THR A 62 12.27 6.55 -0.72
CA THR A 62 13.57 6.30 -0.06
C THR A 62 13.95 7.39 0.96
N SER A 63 13.45 8.61 0.79
CA SER A 63 13.56 9.73 1.74
C SER A 63 12.86 9.46 3.08
N SER A 64 11.84 8.61 3.11
CA SER A 64 11.00 8.31 4.30
C SER A 64 11.67 7.35 5.28
N LYS A 65 12.96 7.55 5.58
CA LYS A 65 13.83 6.64 6.34
C LYS A 65 13.22 6.18 7.68
N SER A 66 12.63 7.10 8.45
CA SER A 66 11.99 6.78 9.74
C SER A 66 10.77 5.85 9.58
N ARG A 67 9.87 6.15 8.63
CA ARG A 67 8.70 5.30 8.34
C ARG A 67 9.11 3.92 7.85
N ARG A 68 10.06 3.86 6.91
CA ARG A 68 10.60 2.58 6.39
C ARG A 68 11.21 1.76 7.52
N ARG A 69 12.07 2.36 8.37
CA ARG A 69 12.62 1.68 9.56
C ARG A 69 11.52 1.15 10.50
N ARG A 70 10.50 1.97 10.80
CA ARG A 70 9.38 1.56 11.69
C ARG A 70 8.62 0.37 11.12
N ILE A 71 8.31 0.36 9.82
CA ILE A 71 7.65 -0.76 9.15
C ILE A 71 8.57 -1.98 9.05
N SER A 72 9.87 -1.81 8.81
CA SER A 72 10.83 -2.92 8.78
C SER A 72 10.97 -3.62 10.14
N GLN A 73 10.90 -2.88 11.26
CA GLN A 73 11.15 -3.39 12.61
C GLN A 73 9.88 -3.76 13.39
N LEU A 74 8.68 -3.43 12.89
CA LEU A 74 7.43 -3.64 13.63
C LEU A 74 7.17 -5.13 13.95
N GLY A 75 6.84 -5.43 15.20
CA GLY A 75 6.57 -6.80 15.66
C GLY A 75 7.79 -7.72 15.75
N GLN A 76 8.99 -7.23 15.44
CA GLN A 76 10.23 -7.96 15.70
C GLN A 76 10.71 -7.65 17.11
N ALA A 77 10.93 -8.68 17.93
CA ALA A 77 11.60 -8.52 19.21
C ALA A 77 13.07 -8.14 18.95
N THR A 78 13.48 -6.92 19.31
CA THR A 78 14.90 -6.57 19.29
C THR A 78 15.56 -7.07 20.57
N PRO A 79 16.76 -7.67 20.52
CA PRO A 79 17.42 -8.26 21.70
C PRO A 79 17.85 -7.22 22.76
N ALA A 80 17.65 -5.93 22.49
CA ALA A 80 17.91 -4.81 23.40
C ALA A 80 16.61 -4.20 23.99
N GLN A 81 15.43 -4.75 23.67
CA GLN A 81 14.16 -4.39 24.28
C GLN A 81 13.61 -5.59 25.03
N ASP A 82 13.36 -5.43 26.33
CA ASP A 82 12.69 -6.45 27.12
C ASP A 82 11.35 -6.81 26.48
N ALA A 83 11.06 -8.12 26.40
CA ALA A 83 9.89 -8.66 25.70
C ALA A 83 8.54 -8.13 26.24
N SER A 84 8.54 -7.55 27.44
CA SER A 84 7.41 -6.85 28.08
C SER A 84 7.03 -5.50 27.44
N SER A 85 7.89 -4.91 26.60
CA SER A 85 7.70 -3.57 26.04
C SER A 85 6.95 -3.52 24.70
N THR A 86 6.77 -4.67 24.03
CA THR A 86 6.10 -4.72 22.72
C THR A 86 4.58 -4.80 22.90
N HIS A 87 3.87 -3.76 22.50
CA HIS A 87 2.41 -3.71 22.61
C HIS A 87 1.75 -4.84 21.78
N PRO A 88 0.77 -5.60 22.30
CA PRO A 88 0.19 -6.76 21.60
C PRO A 88 -0.33 -6.48 20.19
N ALA A 89 -0.95 -5.32 19.97
CA ALA A 89 -1.42 -4.91 18.65
C ALA A 89 -0.30 -4.62 17.63
N ASP A 90 0.93 -4.33 18.07
CA ASP A 90 2.09 -4.20 17.18
C ASP A 90 2.71 -5.56 16.83
N VAL A 91 2.56 -6.56 17.69
CA VAL A 91 2.85 -7.97 17.37
C VAL A 91 1.86 -8.46 16.31
N GLN A 92 0.55 -8.28 16.52
CA GLN A 92 -0.49 -8.63 15.54
C GLN A 92 -0.29 -7.92 14.19
N LEU A 93 0.10 -6.65 14.21
CA LEU A 93 0.36 -5.91 12.99
C LEU A 93 1.65 -6.36 12.29
N GLY A 94 2.69 -6.72 13.04
CA GLY A 94 3.88 -7.38 12.49
C GLY A 94 3.57 -8.73 11.83
N GLN A 95 2.76 -9.56 12.49
CA GLN A 95 2.26 -10.83 11.94
C GLN A 95 1.47 -10.61 10.65
N LEU A 96 0.56 -9.63 10.59
CA LEU A 96 -0.15 -9.27 9.35
C LEU A 96 0.82 -8.84 8.25
N LEU A 97 1.81 -8.00 8.57
CA LEU A 97 2.81 -7.52 7.62
C LEU A 97 3.64 -8.65 6.98
N ASP A 98 4.00 -9.68 7.75
CA ASP A 98 4.84 -10.78 7.27
C ASP A 98 4.06 -11.94 6.66
N SER A 99 2.83 -12.19 7.14
CA SER A 99 2.03 -13.33 6.69
C SER A 99 1.08 -13.02 5.53
N ALA A 100 0.61 -11.77 5.40
CA ALA A 100 -0.24 -11.38 4.28
C ALA A 100 0.58 -11.26 2.98
N LEU A 101 0.05 -11.81 1.89
CA LEU A 101 0.67 -11.72 0.57
C LEU A 101 -0.04 -10.69 -0.31
N VAL A 102 0.75 -9.95 -1.08
CA VAL A 102 0.29 -8.99 -2.09
C VAL A 102 0.72 -9.52 -3.46
N GLY A 103 -0.26 -9.94 -4.24
CA GLY A 103 -0.11 -10.25 -5.65
C GLY A 103 -0.29 -8.98 -6.48
N ALA A 104 0.77 -8.54 -7.16
CA ALA A 104 0.80 -7.30 -7.92
C ALA A 104 1.24 -7.55 -9.37
N PHE A 105 0.76 -6.68 -10.26
CA PHE A 105 1.20 -6.61 -11.66
C PHE A 105 2.18 -5.47 -11.81
N SER A 106 3.25 -5.67 -12.60
CA SER A 106 4.21 -4.62 -12.89
C SER A 106 3.51 -3.42 -13.54
N LYS A 107 3.62 -2.23 -12.92
CA LYS A 107 3.13 -0.98 -13.51
C LYS A 107 3.84 -0.73 -14.84
N THR A 108 3.09 -0.57 -15.92
CA THR A 108 3.67 -0.29 -17.24
C THR A 108 3.89 1.21 -17.42
N SER A 109 5.16 1.59 -17.50
CA SER A 109 5.75 2.89 -17.91
C SER A 109 5.35 4.17 -17.15
N THR A 110 6.39 4.95 -16.81
CA THR A 110 6.34 6.17 -15.99
C THR A 110 5.54 7.32 -16.60
N GLY A 111 5.30 7.34 -17.92
CA GLY A 111 4.46 8.35 -18.57
C GLY A 111 2.98 8.25 -18.20
N CYS A 112 2.52 7.11 -17.68
CA CYS A 112 1.14 6.92 -17.26
C CYS A 112 0.89 7.34 -15.79
N GLU A 113 1.92 7.37 -14.95
CA GLU A 113 1.76 7.55 -13.50
C GLU A 113 1.25 8.93 -13.09
N GLU A 114 1.71 10.00 -13.74
CA GLU A 114 1.25 11.37 -13.46
C GLU A 114 -0.21 11.57 -13.87
N GLN A 115 -0.60 11.08 -15.05
CA GLN A 115 -1.99 11.12 -15.52
C GLN A 115 -2.91 10.27 -14.63
N ALA A 116 -2.50 9.05 -14.28
CA ALA A 116 -3.24 8.19 -13.36
C ALA A 116 -3.35 8.78 -11.94
N ALA A 117 -2.36 9.59 -11.52
CA ALA A 117 -2.42 10.33 -10.27
C ALA A 117 -3.40 11.50 -10.33
N LYS A 118 -3.39 12.29 -11.41
CA LYS A 118 -4.34 13.38 -11.66
C LYS A 118 -5.78 12.86 -11.72
N GLU A 119 -6.03 11.75 -12.40
CA GLU A 119 -7.33 11.07 -12.39
C GLU A 119 -7.72 10.61 -10.99
N ARG A 120 -6.80 10.05 -10.21
CA ARG A 120 -7.08 9.65 -8.81
C ARG A 120 -7.46 10.86 -7.93
N ASP A 121 -6.80 11.99 -8.11
CA ASP A 121 -7.09 13.20 -7.34
C ASP A 121 -8.46 13.80 -7.74
N GLN A 122 -8.78 13.87 -9.04
CA GLN A 122 -10.13 14.22 -9.52
C GLN A 122 -11.22 13.27 -8.99
N ASP A 123 -10.91 11.97 -8.92
CA ASP A 123 -11.80 10.96 -8.39
C ASP A 123 -12.08 11.18 -6.90
N VAL A 124 -11.05 11.54 -6.12
CA VAL A 124 -11.13 11.87 -4.70
C VAL A 124 -12.00 13.10 -4.47
N ASP A 125 -11.84 14.14 -5.28
CA ASP A 125 -12.64 15.37 -5.19
C ASP A 125 -14.13 15.09 -5.48
N LEU A 126 -14.42 14.35 -6.55
CA LEU A 126 -15.78 13.96 -6.92
C LEU A 126 -16.46 13.10 -5.84
N PHE A 127 -15.76 12.11 -5.29
CA PHE A 127 -16.28 11.29 -4.19
C PHE A 127 -16.56 12.12 -2.93
N THR A 128 -15.62 13.00 -2.56
CA THR A 128 -15.74 13.94 -1.43
C THR A 128 -16.98 14.82 -1.57
N GLN A 129 -17.18 15.40 -2.75
CA GLN A 129 -18.30 16.29 -3.05
C GLN A 129 -19.64 15.54 -2.96
N GLN A 130 -19.75 14.36 -3.59
CA GLN A 130 -20.96 13.53 -3.53
C GLN A 130 -21.30 13.07 -2.11
N ARG A 131 -20.30 12.69 -1.30
CA ARG A 131 -20.48 12.26 0.08
C ARG A 131 -20.95 13.40 1.00
N SER A 132 -20.43 14.60 0.77
CA SER A 132 -20.77 15.82 1.51
C SER A 132 -22.20 16.31 1.22
N GLN A 133 -22.68 16.15 -0.03
CA GLN A 133 -24.06 16.48 -0.40
C GLN A 133 -25.08 15.49 0.17
N GLY A 134 -24.70 14.24 0.41
CA GLY A 134 -25.58 13.20 0.96
C GLY A 134 -25.60 13.08 2.49
N THR A 135 -24.66 13.71 3.22
CA THR A 135 -24.48 13.51 4.67
C THR A 135 -24.49 14.84 5.42
N ALA A 136 -25.65 15.26 5.92
CA ALA A 136 -25.75 16.41 6.81
C ALA A 136 -24.96 16.16 8.11
N GLY A 137 -23.96 17.01 8.40
CA GLY A 137 -23.13 16.92 9.62
C GLY A 137 -21.86 16.07 9.53
N GLY A 138 -21.47 15.59 8.34
CA GLY A 138 -20.22 14.84 8.18
C GLY A 138 -18.96 15.69 8.42
N THR A 139 -18.12 15.33 9.39
CA THR A 139 -16.83 15.99 9.68
C THR A 139 -15.72 15.60 8.68
N PHE A 140 -16.04 15.54 7.39
CA PHE A 140 -15.10 15.13 6.36
C PHE A 140 -13.99 16.18 6.22
N LYS A 141 -12.73 15.75 6.28
CA LYS A 141 -11.56 16.62 6.11
C LYS A 141 -10.88 16.30 4.78
N PRO A 142 -11.00 17.17 3.76
CA PRO A 142 -10.27 17.01 2.51
C PRO A 142 -8.77 16.80 2.76
N GLY A 143 -8.19 15.78 2.12
CA GLY A 143 -6.79 15.40 2.29
C GLY A 143 -6.47 14.43 3.43
N TYR A 144 -7.45 13.98 4.23
CA TYR A 144 -7.26 12.93 5.25
C TYR A 144 -8.45 11.98 5.31
N PHE A 145 -8.38 10.86 4.57
CA PHE A 145 -9.36 9.78 4.67
C PHE A 145 -9.09 8.88 5.88
N LEU A 146 -10.14 8.47 6.58
CA LEU A 146 -10.10 7.30 7.46
C LEU A 146 -10.04 6.01 6.62
N GLN A 147 -9.45 4.94 7.16
CA GLN A 147 -9.39 3.63 6.50
C GLN A 147 -10.76 3.13 6.01
N SER A 148 -11.84 3.41 6.74
CA SER A 148 -13.20 3.07 6.29
C SER A 148 -13.63 3.82 5.03
N GLU A 149 -13.27 5.10 4.93
CA GLU A 149 -13.57 5.96 3.80
C GLU A 149 -12.69 5.62 2.59
N ILE A 150 -11.45 5.15 2.80
CA ILE A 150 -10.60 4.59 1.74
C ILE A 150 -11.28 3.37 1.10
N VAL A 151 -11.78 2.44 1.91
CA VAL A 151 -12.47 1.24 1.40
C VAL A 151 -13.75 1.65 0.62
N ASP A 152 -14.52 2.60 1.14
CA ASP A 152 -15.72 3.13 0.48
C ASP A 152 -15.40 3.84 -0.85
N PHE A 153 -14.34 4.65 -0.89
CA PHE A 153 -13.82 5.28 -2.10
C PHE A 153 -13.37 4.26 -3.15
N VAL A 154 -12.64 3.21 -2.74
CA VAL A 154 -12.18 2.15 -3.65
C VAL A 154 -13.37 1.45 -4.32
N ILE A 155 -14.39 1.08 -3.55
CA ILE A 155 -15.61 0.44 -4.08
C ILE A 155 -16.33 1.39 -5.05
N TRP A 156 -16.53 2.66 -4.68
CA TRP A 156 -17.11 3.68 -5.55
C TRP A 156 -16.33 3.81 -6.87
N ARG A 157 -14.99 3.88 -6.79
CA ARG A 157 -14.11 4.04 -7.95
C ARG A 157 -14.22 2.84 -8.89
N LEU A 158 -14.24 1.63 -8.36
CA LEU A 158 -14.44 0.39 -9.13
C LEU A 158 -15.79 0.38 -9.85
N PHE A 159 -16.88 0.77 -9.18
CA PHE A 159 -18.20 0.89 -9.81
C PHE A 159 -18.25 2.02 -10.86
N ARG A 160 -17.55 3.13 -10.67
CA ARG A 160 -17.55 4.23 -11.65
C ARG A 160 -16.71 3.91 -12.89
N ARG A 161 -15.61 3.15 -12.76
CA ARG A 161 -14.79 2.67 -13.90
C ARG A 161 -15.55 1.77 -14.88
N LEU A 162 -16.62 1.10 -14.45
CA LEU A 162 -17.27 0.00 -15.20
C LEU A 162 -18.77 0.20 -15.34
N THR A 163 -19.22 1.12 -16.19
CA THR A 163 -20.63 1.55 -16.30
C THR A 163 -21.62 0.41 -16.63
N SER A 164 -21.29 -0.47 -17.59
CA SER A 164 -22.24 -1.43 -18.16
C SER A 164 -22.43 -2.73 -17.36
N HIS A 165 -21.47 -3.12 -16.52
CA HIS A 165 -21.54 -4.38 -15.76
C HIS A 165 -21.14 -4.18 -14.29
N LYS A 166 -21.28 -5.24 -13.48
CA LYS A 166 -20.81 -5.24 -12.09
C LYS A 166 -19.28 -5.50 -12.09
N PRO A 167 -18.48 -4.74 -11.32
CA PRO A 167 -17.04 -5.01 -11.23
C PRO A 167 -16.74 -6.41 -10.70
N SER A 168 -15.91 -7.17 -11.41
CA SER A 168 -15.29 -8.40 -10.92
C SER A 168 -14.20 -8.03 -9.92
N HIS A 169 -14.62 -7.81 -8.67
CA HIS A 169 -13.73 -7.46 -7.57
C HIS A 169 -14.39 -7.83 -6.24
N LEU A 170 -13.64 -8.49 -5.34
CA LEU A 170 -14.19 -9.00 -4.07
C LEU A 170 -14.84 -7.90 -3.22
N LEU A 171 -14.31 -6.67 -3.24
CA LEU A 171 -14.89 -5.55 -2.50
C LEU A 171 -16.23 -5.04 -3.08
N CYS A 172 -16.55 -5.38 -4.33
CA CYS A 172 -17.82 -5.05 -4.99
C CYS A 172 -18.90 -6.12 -4.77
N HIS A 173 -18.57 -7.25 -4.15
CA HIS A 173 -19.56 -8.27 -3.77
C HIS A 173 -20.53 -7.68 -2.73
N GLY A 174 -21.80 -8.07 -2.80
CA GLY A 174 -22.87 -7.48 -1.98
C GLY A 174 -23.36 -6.08 -2.39
N PHE A 175 -22.62 -5.31 -3.21
CA PHE A 175 -23.05 -3.98 -3.67
C PHE A 175 -23.76 -3.97 -5.03
N GLN A 176 -24.65 -3.00 -5.25
CA GLN A 176 -25.38 -2.74 -6.49
C GLN A 176 -25.59 -1.24 -6.71
N ARG A 177 -25.78 -0.79 -7.97
CA ARG A 177 -26.16 0.59 -8.29
C ARG A 177 -27.61 0.86 -7.89
N SER A 178 -27.87 1.99 -7.23
CA SER A 178 -29.22 2.37 -6.79
C SER A 178 -30.23 2.44 -7.95
N ALA A 179 -29.80 2.89 -9.14
CA ALA A 179 -30.62 2.95 -10.35
C ALA A 179 -31.13 1.58 -10.86
N ASN A 180 -30.48 0.47 -10.49
CA ASN A 180 -30.78 -0.87 -11.01
C ASN A 180 -31.68 -1.70 -10.08
N THR A 181 -32.30 -1.07 -9.07
CA THR A 181 -33.08 -1.79 -8.05
C THR A 181 -34.56 -1.43 -8.15
N PRO A 182 -35.47 -2.40 -8.36
CA PRO A 182 -36.91 -2.12 -8.33
C PRO A 182 -37.29 -1.53 -6.97
N ARG A 183 -38.00 -0.40 -6.95
CA ARG A 183 -38.47 0.24 -5.71
C ARG A 183 -39.63 -0.54 -5.10
N THR A 184 -39.34 -1.65 -4.45
CA THR A 184 -40.30 -2.37 -3.60
C THR A 184 -40.36 -1.72 -2.21
N PRO A 185 -41.55 -1.42 -1.65
CA PRO A 185 -41.69 -0.70 -0.39
C PRO A 185 -41.26 -1.49 0.87
N ALA A 186 -40.74 -2.71 0.71
CA ALA A 186 -40.24 -3.57 1.78
C ALA A 186 -38.71 -3.49 2.00
N MET A 187 -37.97 -2.70 1.20
CA MET A 187 -36.53 -2.48 1.47
C MET A 187 -36.36 -1.54 2.67
N HIS A 188 -36.15 -2.15 3.85
CA HIS A 188 -35.89 -1.45 5.10
C HIS A 188 -34.63 -0.56 5.04
N ALA A 189 -34.57 0.40 5.96
CA ALA A 189 -33.52 1.43 6.07
C ALA A 189 -32.07 0.90 6.19
N ASP A 190 -31.90 -0.39 6.51
CA ASP A 190 -30.60 -1.07 6.67
C ASP A 190 -29.82 -1.26 5.35
N THR A 191 -30.45 -1.01 4.19
CA THR A 191 -29.80 -1.14 2.87
C THR A 191 -28.91 0.08 2.49
N ALA A 192 -28.89 1.11 3.34
CA ALA A 192 -28.22 2.38 3.09
C ALA A 192 -26.69 2.24 3.16
N SER A 193 -26.03 2.24 2.00
CA SER A 193 -24.57 2.33 1.92
C SER A 193 -24.10 3.76 2.16
N ASN A 194 -22.97 3.93 2.86
CA ASN A 194 -22.26 5.21 2.96
C ASN A 194 -21.56 5.62 1.63
N ILE A 195 -21.70 4.81 0.58
CA ILE A 195 -21.08 5.01 -0.72
C ILE A 195 -22.09 5.68 -1.69
N PRO A 196 -21.79 6.87 -2.24
CA PRO A 196 -22.70 7.56 -3.16
C PRO A 196 -23.13 6.70 -4.36
N GLY A 197 -24.44 6.66 -4.63
CA GLY A 197 -25.03 5.96 -5.77
C GLY A 197 -25.10 4.43 -5.66
N LEU A 198 -24.61 3.83 -4.58
CA LEU A 198 -24.63 2.38 -4.35
C LEU A 198 -25.55 1.98 -3.19
N LEU A 199 -26.06 0.76 -3.24
CA LEU A 199 -26.78 0.09 -2.17
C LEU A 199 -25.98 -1.13 -1.69
N ALA A 200 -26.05 -1.40 -0.38
CA ALA A 200 -25.42 -2.56 0.24
C ALA A 200 -26.47 -3.67 0.40
N CYS A 201 -26.65 -4.49 -0.64
CA CYS A 201 -27.68 -5.53 -0.66
C CYS A 201 -27.31 -6.76 0.19
N HIS A 202 -26.02 -7.02 0.40
CA HIS A 202 -25.52 -8.12 1.23
C HIS A 202 -24.27 -7.70 1.98
N ALA A 203 -24.03 -8.30 3.16
CA ALA A 203 -22.80 -8.12 3.91
C ALA A 203 -21.57 -8.60 3.11
N ASN A 204 -20.49 -7.84 3.16
CA ASN A 204 -19.22 -8.17 2.52
C ASN A 204 -18.13 -8.35 3.60
N SER A 205 -17.68 -9.59 3.78
CA SER A 205 -16.69 -9.97 4.80
C SER A 205 -15.33 -9.31 4.56
N SER A 206 -14.88 -9.19 3.31
CA SER A 206 -13.65 -8.51 2.94
C SER A 206 -13.67 -7.02 3.27
N VAL A 207 -14.78 -6.33 2.96
CA VAL A 207 -14.98 -4.92 3.27
C VAL A 207 -15.03 -4.72 4.79
N HIS A 208 -15.77 -5.57 5.51
CA HIS A 208 -15.80 -5.52 6.97
C HIS A 208 -14.41 -5.75 7.59
N ALA A 209 -13.65 -6.73 7.09
CA ALA A 209 -12.29 -7.01 7.54
C ALA A 209 -11.34 -5.82 7.30
N LEU A 210 -11.34 -5.23 6.10
CA LEU A 210 -10.53 -4.04 5.76
C LEU A 210 -10.91 -2.78 6.55
N LYS A 211 -12.09 -2.74 7.17
CA LYS A 211 -12.53 -1.68 8.09
C LYS A 211 -12.27 -1.97 9.57
N ARG A 212 -11.70 -3.14 9.92
CA ARG A 212 -11.36 -3.48 11.32
C ARG A 212 -10.15 -2.68 11.84
N PRO A 213 -10.00 -2.52 13.18
CA PRO A 213 -8.93 -1.72 13.79
C PRO A 213 -7.50 -2.06 13.36
N LEU A 214 -7.21 -3.32 12.99
CA LEU A 214 -5.88 -3.73 12.54
C LEU A 214 -5.47 -3.04 11.22
N TRP A 215 -6.40 -2.94 10.27
CA TRP A 215 -6.20 -2.21 9.01
C TRP A 215 -6.20 -0.70 9.22
N CYS A 216 -6.97 -0.19 10.18
CA CYS A 216 -6.88 1.22 10.59
C CYS A 216 -5.50 1.56 11.19
N ARG A 217 -4.93 0.67 12.01
CA ARG A 217 -3.57 0.83 12.55
C ARG A 217 -2.51 0.71 11.46
N LEU A 218 -2.69 -0.19 10.49
CA LEU A 218 -1.82 -0.27 9.30
C LEU A 218 -1.81 1.04 8.51
N HIS A 219 -2.99 1.60 8.23
CA HIS A 219 -3.11 2.88 7.52
C HIS A 219 -2.49 4.03 8.32
N ALA A 220 -2.74 4.11 9.63
CA ALA A 220 -2.12 5.11 10.51
C ALA A 220 -0.58 4.99 10.59
N LEU A 221 -0.03 3.77 10.47
CA LEU A 221 1.42 3.52 10.44
C LEU A 221 2.10 4.10 9.18
N LEU A 222 1.38 4.16 8.04
CA LEU A 222 1.87 4.77 6.81
C LEU A 222 1.95 6.30 6.92
N GLY A 223 1.05 6.92 7.70
CA GLY A 223 1.00 8.36 7.92
C GLY A 223 0.59 9.15 6.67
N GLN A 224 1.15 10.36 6.49
CA GLN A 224 0.80 11.24 5.38
C GLN A 224 1.09 10.60 4.01
N GLY A 225 0.10 10.59 3.11
CA GLY A 225 0.14 9.88 1.83
C GLY A 225 -0.07 8.36 1.92
N GLY A 226 -0.30 7.83 3.13
CA GLY A 226 -0.64 6.42 3.34
C GLY A 226 -2.01 6.04 2.79
N ASP A 227 -2.93 7.01 2.67
CA ASP A 227 -4.19 6.88 1.98
C ASP A 227 -4.00 6.52 0.49
N ARG A 228 -3.13 7.23 -0.22
CA ARG A 228 -2.79 6.94 -1.63
C ARG A 228 -2.22 5.53 -1.80
N ILE A 229 -1.34 5.09 -0.89
CA ILE A 229 -0.77 3.73 -0.89
C ILE A 229 -1.87 2.68 -0.66
N MET A 230 -2.76 2.90 0.31
CA MET A 230 -3.88 1.98 0.59
C MET A 230 -4.89 1.93 -0.56
N MET A 231 -5.22 3.06 -1.18
CA MET A 231 -6.09 3.13 -2.36
C MET A 231 -5.48 2.36 -3.53
N GLU A 232 -4.20 2.57 -3.84
CA GLU A 232 -3.52 1.89 -4.95
C GLU A 232 -3.43 0.37 -4.71
N MET A 233 -3.07 -0.05 -3.49
CA MET A 233 -3.02 -1.46 -3.11
C MET A 233 -4.38 -2.16 -3.26
N LEU A 234 -5.47 -1.50 -2.87
CA LEU A 234 -6.81 -2.08 -2.94
C LEU A 234 -7.47 -2.00 -4.33
N LEU A 235 -6.94 -1.18 -5.25
CA LEU A 235 -7.43 -1.06 -6.63
C LEU A 235 -6.66 -1.95 -7.61
N GLU A 236 -5.34 -2.06 -7.46
CA GLU A 236 -4.45 -2.62 -8.48
C GLU A 236 -3.75 -3.92 -8.03
N CYS A 237 -3.86 -4.30 -6.75
CA CYS A 237 -3.26 -5.52 -6.19
C CYS A 237 -4.32 -6.46 -5.60
N SER A 238 -3.99 -7.75 -5.56
CA SER A 238 -4.76 -8.76 -4.83
C SER A 238 -4.10 -9.05 -3.48
N ILE A 239 -4.88 -9.10 -2.41
CA ILE A 239 -4.40 -9.35 -1.05
C ILE A 239 -4.84 -10.73 -0.62
N PHE A 240 -3.93 -11.52 -0.08
CA PHE A 240 -4.16 -12.87 0.42
C PHE A 240 -3.77 -12.95 1.90
N LEU A 241 -4.60 -13.57 2.71
CA LEU A 241 -4.36 -13.80 4.13
C LEU A 241 -4.28 -15.30 4.42
N PRO A 242 -3.36 -15.74 5.31
CA PRO A 242 -3.23 -17.16 5.65
C PRO A 242 -4.49 -17.65 6.39
N VAL A 243 -4.79 -18.93 6.24
CA VAL A 243 -5.81 -19.63 7.02
C VAL A 243 -5.15 -20.27 8.24
N GLU A 244 -5.63 -19.97 9.44
CA GLU A 244 -5.01 -20.38 10.72
C GLU A 244 -4.79 -21.89 10.86
N THR A 245 -5.59 -22.71 10.18
CA THR A 245 -5.62 -24.18 10.30
C THR A 245 -4.79 -24.92 9.26
N GLY A 246 -4.04 -24.25 8.38
CA GLY A 246 -3.22 -24.95 7.37
C GLY A 246 -2.03 -24.14 6.84
N SER A 247 -0.82 -24.67 7.05
CA SER A 247 0.42 -24.08 6.53
C SER A 247 0.38 -23.98 5.00
N GLY A 248 0.45 -22.75 4.46
CA GLY A 248 0.44 -22.49 3.03
C GLY A 248 -0.94 -22.33 2.39
N ASN A 249 -2.03 -22.43 3.17
CA ASN A 249 -3.37 -22.12 2.68
C ASN A 249 -3.68 -20.64 2.86
N TYR A 250 -4.24 -20.00 1.82
CA TYR A 250 -4.59 -18.58 1.82
C TYR A 250 -6.01 -18.36 1.30
N TYR A 251 -6.71 -17.40 1.88
CA TYR A 251 -7.93 -16.84 1.30
C TYR A 251 -7.66 -15.45 0.71
N GLN A 252 -8.37 -15.12 -0.36
CA GLN A 252 -8.24 -13.81 -1.00
C GLN A 252 -9.13 -12.79 -0.28
N LEU A 253 -8.53 -11.71 0.22
CA LEU A 253 -9.21 -10.59 0.86
C LEU A 253 -9.65 -9.54 -0.16
N SER A 254 -8.80 -9.20 -1.13
CA SER A 254 -9.05 -8.15 -2.13
C SER A 254 -8.51 -8.54 -3.50
N GLY A 255 -8.95 -7.84 -4.54
CA GLY A 255 -8.59 -8.09 -5.94
C GLY A 255 -9.74 -8.70 -6.76
N VAL A 256 -9.44 -8.95 -8.03
CA VAL A 256 -10.24 -9.79 -8.93
C VAL A 256 -10.21 -11.23 -8.40
N PRO A 257 -11.34 -11.94 -8.28
CA PRO A 257 -11.35 -13.33 -7.79
C PRO A 257 -10.41 -14.22 -8.63
N VAL A 258 -9.56 -15.01 -7.96
CA VAL A 258 -8.63 -15.94 -8.65
C VAL A 258 -9.34 -16.91 -9.62
N SER A 259 -10.59 -17.30 -9.33
CA SER A 259 -11.42 -18.12 -10.22
C SER A 259 -11.81 -17.44 -11.54
N GLU A 260 -11.82 -16.10 -11.57
CA GLU A 260 -12.13 -15.29 -12.75
C GLU A 260 -10.85 -14.83 -13.47
N TRP A 261 -9.68 -15.27 -13.00
CA TRP A 261 -8.39 -14.92 -13.59
C TRP A 261 -8.17 -15.59 -14.96
N LYS A 262 -8.51 -14.87 -16.03
CA LYS A 262 -8.06 -15.22 -17.37
C LYS A 262 -6.58 -14.93 -17.52
N ALA A 263 -5.80 -15.92 -17.93
CA ALA A 263 -4.37 -15.80 -18.20
C ALA A 263 -4.11 -15.02 -19.52
N GLU A 264 -4.51 -13.75 -19.57
CA GLU A 264 -4.54 -12.95 -20.80
C GLU A 264 -3.83 -11.59 -20.64
N ARG A 265 -2.52 -11.66 -20.41
CA ARG A 265 -1.55 -10.59 -20.77
C ARG A 265 -0.28 -11.16 -21.42
N ALA A 266 -0.38 -12.31 -22.07
CA ALA A 266 0.64 -12.80 -23.00
C ALA A 266 0.23 -12.42 -24.43
N SER A 267 1.10 -11.70 -25.13
CA SER A 267 0.95 -11.18 -26.50
C SER A 267 -0.22 -10.21 -26.78
N LYS A 268 0.12 -8.93 -26.93
CA LYS A 268 0.05 -8.27 -28.24
C LYS A 268 1.27 -7.33 -28.38
N PRO A 269 2.33 -7.71 -29.12
CA PRO A 269 3.19 -6.71 -29.72
C PRO A 269 2.38 -5.98 -30.82
N ILE A 270 2.60 -4.67 -30.92
CA ILE A 270 2.41 -3.89 -32.14
C ILE A 270 3.83 -3.59 -32.66
#